data_AF-A0A3B0VNB7-F1
#
_entry.id   AF-A0A3B0VNB7-F1
#
_cell.length_a   1.000
_cell.length_b   1.000
_cell.length_c   1.000
_cell.angle_alpha   90.00
_cell.angle_beta   90.00
_cell.angle_gamma   90.00
#
_symmetry.space_group_name_H-M   'P 1'
#
loop_
_entity.id
_entity.type
_entity.pdbx_description
1 polymer ?
#
loop_
_entity_poly.entity_id
_entity_poly.type
_entity_poly.pdbx_seq_one_letter_code
_entity_poly.pdbx_strand_id
1 'polypeptide(L)'
;MKAVRFNDLYNPVAPFSSVEEKINSRKGIKCYISNTKIEKGEDIYTFRLFSFRQDVILYARKIDFEASDYFINYRDCYLKNRYSIKHFKNFEFFRHPDYKKVLNNFSFDYAIELITNPTTQPEPYYYSSGKIINECSKEEKLNIDINAVAILISILIKCGYSNKILSKMEEFPKTSLPVFALLDDRRFQNKVADILALSDFPLVLETLKKRKLSLNDFNTLKSFSSKNESFIELLSLCLKKYQLHLLDGLTSRGCYMDIKPPLNCRLIYFFIVNPKYFPLLQQYINDKELPSGFTYMKCYYYRAAMFHIIDNYPNQILPWIENMQDEVNYYYSGSPKGFISDSIKMIKCQLIKNNYP
;
A
#
# COMPACT_ATOMS: atom_id res chain seq x y z
N MET A 1 37.60 21.69 -12.84
CA MET A 1 36.25 21.16 -13.13
C MET A 1 35.23 22.08 -12.46
N LYS A 2 34.40 22.77 -13.24
CA LYS A 2 33.34 23.64 -12.69
C LYS A 2 32.21 22.74 -12.20
N ALA A 3 31.90 22.79 -10.90
CA ALA A 3 30.73 22.16 -10.33
C ALA A 3 29.48 22.62 -11.09
N VAL A 4 28.76 21.68 -11.70
CA VAL A 4 27.52 21.95 -12.42
C VAL A 4 26.50 22.40 -11.38
N ARG A 5 26.17 23.70 -11.39
CA ARG A 5 25.11 24.27 -10.57
C ARG A 5 23.78 23.66 -10.99
N PHE A 6 23.14 22.99 -10.03
CA PHE A 6 21.77 22.50 -10.09
C PHE A 6 20.81 23.69 -10.18
N ASN A 7 20.51 24.16 -11.38
CA ASN A 7 19.46 25.15 -11.56
C ASN A 7 18.10 24.48 -11.28
N ASP A 8 17.37 25.05 -10.31
CA ASP A 8 15.94 24.91 -10.00
C ASP A 8 15.51 24.13 -8.74
N LEU A 9 16.41 23.73 -7.84
CA LEU A 9 15.99 23.31 -6.49
C LEU A 9 16.88 23.89 -5.38
N TYR A 10 16.32 24.86 -4.67
CA TYR A 10 16.74 25.38 -3.36
C TYR A 10 16.63 24.31 -2.24
N ASN A 11 17.02 23.06 -2.49
CA ASN A 11 16.98 22.02 -1.46
C ASN A 11 18.12 21.01 -1.70
N PRO A 12 19.14 20.94 -0.83
CA PRO A 12 20.12 19.87 -0.89
C PRO A 12 19.42 18.56 -0.50
N VAL A 13 19.01 17.84 -1.54
CA VAL A 13 18.88 16.38 -1.61
C VAL A 13 17.86 15.72 -0.67
N ALA A 14 16.63 15.56 -1.14
CA ALA A 14 15.72 14.57 -0.57
C ALA A 14 16.34 13.15 -0.65
N PRO A 15 16.18 12.30 0.38
CA PRO A 15 16.76 10.95 0.40
C PRO A 15 16.20 10.08 -0.74
N PHE A 16 16.95 9.06 -1.18
CA PHE A 16 16.45 8.08 -2.15
C PHE A 16 15.33 7.23 -1.55
N SER A 17 14.23 7.11 -2.29
CA SER A 17 13.16 6.15 -2.00
C SER A 17 13.32 4.83 -2.75
N SER A 18 13.96 4.86 -3.91
CA SER A 18 14.27 3.66 -4.69
C SER A 18 15.45 3.96 -5.62
N VAL A 19 16.33 2.98 -5.83
CA VAL A 19 17.35 3.02 -6.89
C VAL A 19 17.51 1.64 -7.50
N GLU A 20 17.50 1.57 -8.82
CA GLU A 20 17.59 0.34 -9.61
C GLU A 20 18.61 0.54 -10.73
N GLU A 21 19.57 -0.37 -10.86
CA GLU A 21 20.48 -0.44 -12.00
C GLU A 21 19.85 -1.29 -13.10
N LYS A 22 19.86 -0.80 -14.35
CA LYS A 22 19.38 -1.55 -15.52
C LYS A 22 19.89 -0.99 -16.84
N ILE A 23 19.64 -1.72 -17.92
CA ILE A 23 19.86 -1.24 -19.29
C ILE A 23 18.74 -0.31 -19.73
N ASN A 24 19.08 0.85 -20.29
CA ASN A 24 18.10 1.76 -20.85
C ASN A 24 17.44 1.17 -22.10
N SER A 25 16.13 0.90 -22.02
CA SER A 25 15.33 0.41 -23.14
C SER A 25 14.60 1.51 -23.92
N ARG A 26 14.61 2.76 -23.43
CA ARG A 26 13.83 3.88 -24.01
C ARG A 26 14.72 4.82 -24.83
N LYS A 27 14.11 5.54 -25.76
CA LYS A 27 14.76 6.61 -26.53
C LYS A 27 14.42 7.97 -25.93
N GLY A 28 15.34 8.92 -26.02
CA GLY A 28 15.08 10.33 -25.68
C GLY A 28 14.97 10.64 -24.17
N ILE A 29 15.52 9.78 -23.30
CA ILE A 29 15.63 10.10 -21.87
C ILE A 29 16.77 11.10 -21.68
N LYS A 30 16.59 12.08 -20.79
CA LYS A 30 17.63 12.99 -20.32
C LYS A 30 18.23 12.46 -19.00
N CYS A 31 19.54 12.45 -18.89
CA CYS A 31 20.27 12.18 -17.67
C CYS A 31 20.02 13.32 -16.68
N TYR A 32 19.51 12.99 -15.50
CA TYR A 32 19.20 13.95 -14.44
C TYR A 32 20.47 14.62 -13.88
N ILE A 33 21.58 13.87 -13.84
CA ILE A 33 22.84 14.36 -13.26
C ILE A 33 23.59 15.26 -14.26
N SER A 34 23.81 14.78 -15.49
CA SER A 34 24.61 15.49 -16.49
C SER A 34 23.80 16.40 -17.41
N ASN A 35 22.46 16.32 -17.39
CA ASN A 35 21.56 16.97 -18.34
C ASN A 35 21.76 16.57 -19.82
N THR A 36 22.55 15.53 -20.12
CA THR A 36 22.74 15.04 -21.49
C THR A 36 21.68 13.99 -21.85
N LYS A 37 21.54 13.69 -23.15
CA LYS A 37 20.71 12.58 -23.61
C LYS A 37 21.35 11.24 -23.21
N ILE A 38 20.53 10.27 -22.84
CA ILE A 38 20.91 8.86 -22.63
C ILE A 38 20.49 8.07 -23.87
N GLU A 39 21.41 7.30 -24.43
CA GLU A 39 21.15 6.45 -25.58
C GLU A 39 20.54 5.10 -25.17
N LYS A 40 19.80 4.47 -26.10
CA LYS A 40 19.23 3.15 -25.87
C LYS A 40 20.36 2.12 -25.81
N GLY A 41 20.35 1.26 -24.79
CA GLY A 41 21.37 0.24 -24.55
C GLY A 41 22.44 0.64 -23.52
N GLU A 42 22.47 1.89 -23.06
CA GLU A 42 23.40 2.31 -22.01
C GLU A 42 22.99 1.79 -20.62
N ASP A 43 23.99 1.52 -19.78
CA ASP A 43 23.82 1.26 -18.35
C ASP A 43 23.34 2.51 -17.62
N ILE A 44 22.22 2.40 -16.92
CA ILE A 44 21.61 3.50 -16.18
C ILE A 44 21.22 3.11 -14.76
N TYR A 45 21.17 4.12 -13.90
CA TYR A 45 20.38 4.08 -12.68
C TYR A 45 19.03 4.74 -12.91
N THR A 46 17.98 4.07 -12.47
CA THR A 46 16.64 4.62 -12.32
C THR A 46 16.38 4.84 -10.85
N PHE A 47 16.04 6.07 -10.44
CA PHE A 47 15.85 6.37 -9.03
C PHE A 47 14.69 7.32 -8.79
N ARG A 48 14.25 7.34 -7.53
CA ARG A 48 13.20 8.22 -7.02
C ARG A 48 13.67 8.81 -5.69
N LEU A 49 13.22 10.02 -5.39
CA LEU A 49 13.51 10.72 -4.14
C LEU A 49 12.25 10.77 -3.27
N PHE A 50 12.42 10.86 -1.95
CA PHE A 50 11.36 11.22 -1.01
C PHE A 50 10.91 12.69 -1.23
N SER A 51 10.10 12.93 -2.26
CA SER A 51 9.59 14.26 -2.65
C SER A 51 8.09 14.24 -2.95
N PHE A 52 7.43 15.38 -2.73
CA PHE A 52 5.99 15.60 -2.85
C PHE A 52 5.50 15.69 -4.31
N ARG A 53 6.38 16.06 -5.25
CA ARG A 53 5.96 16.44 -6.59
C ARG A 53 6.10 15.28 -7.58
N GLN A 54 5.02 14.50 -7.70
CA GLN A 54 4.77 13.48 -8.73
C GLN A 54 5.73 12.28 -8.71
N ASP A 55 5.33 11.16 -9.34
CA ASP A 55 6.20 10.01 -9.62
C ASP A 55 7.27 10.36 -10.65
N VAL A 56 8.14 11.31 -10.31
CA VAL A 56 9.26 11.65 -11.18
C VAL A 56 10.29 10.55 -11.02
N ILE A 57 10.23 9.63 -11.97
CA ILE A 57 11.30 8.65 -12.17
C ILE A 57 12.46 9.39 -12.80
N LEU A 58 13.56 9.45 -12.07
CA LEU A 58 14.81 10.04 -12.51
C LEU A 58 15.70 8.97 -13.12
N TYR A 59 16.48 9.37 -14.12
CA TYR A 59 17.38 8.50 -14.85
C TYR A 59 18.76 9.14 -14.87
N ALA A 60 19.80 8.36 -14.67
CA ALA A 60 21.17 8.82 -14.83
C ALA A 60 22.02 7.72 -15.48
N ARG A 61 22.97 8.11 -16.34
CA ARG A 61 23.98 7.16 -16.83
C ARG A 61 24.77 6.65 -15.63
N LYS A 62 25.15 5.37 -15.65
CA LYS A 62 25.89 4.74 -14.55
C LYS A 62 27.11 5.56 -14.11
N ILE A 63 27.94 5.93 -15.08
CA ILE A 63 29.17 6.70 -14.85
C ILE A 63 28.88 8.08 -14.24
N ASP A 64 27.86 8.79 -14.74
CA ASP A 64 27.50 10.11 -14.21
C ASP A 64 26.96 10.01 -12.78
N PHE A 65 26.15 8.97 -12.50
CA PHE A 65 25.56 8.76 -11.18
C PHE A 65 26.62 8.38 -10.15
N GLU A 66 27.49 7.42 -10.47
CA GLU A 66 28.55 6.94 -9.56
C GLU A 66 29.58 8.03 -9.24
N ALA A 67 29.80 8.98 -10.14
CA ALA A 67 30.63 10.15 -9.92
C ALA A 67 29.93 11.31 -9.18
N SER A 68 28.63 11.21 -8.90
CA SER A 68 27.85 12.29 -8.31
C SER A 68 27.91 12.31 -6.78
N ASP A 69 27.82 13.51 -6.20
CA ASP A 69 27.67 13.71 -4.75
C ASP A 69 26.44 12.97 -4.19
N TYR A 70 25.39 12.78 -5.01
CA TYR A 70 24.21 12.01 -4.63
C TYR A 70 24.53 10.55 -4.34
N PHE A 71 25.30 9.90 -5.22
CA PHE A 71 25.72 8.51 -5.02
C PHE A 71 26.62 8.39 -3.79
N ILE A 72 27.62 9.26 -3.71
CA ILE A 72 28.61 9.27 -2.62
C ILE A 72 27.93 9.44 -1.26
N ASN A 73 26.97 10.38 -1.15
CA ASN A 73 26.35 10.71 0.13
C ASN A 73 25.17 9.80 0.51
N TYR A 74 24.40 9.31 -0.47
CA TYR A 74 23.09 8.71 -0.17
C TYR A 74 22.90 7.27 -0.63
N ARG A 75 23.71 6.72 -1.54
CA ARG A 75 23.53 5.33 -1.96
C ARG A 75 23.79 4.37 -0.81
N ASP A 76 24.88 4.60 -0.07
CA ASP A 76 25.22 3.80 1.10
C ASP A 76 24.16 3.95 2.21
N CYS A 77 23.66 5.16 2.42
CA CYS A 77 22.54 5.42 3.33
C CYS A 77 21.27 4.66 2.91
N TYR A 78 20.95 4.63 1.61
CA TYR A 78 19.82 3.91 1.08
C TYR A 78 19.96 2.39 1.23
N LEU A 79 21.06 1.82 0.74
CA LEU A 79 21.30 0.37 0.72
C LEU A 79 21.39 -0.20 2.13
N LYS A 80 21.93 0.56 3.08
CA LYS A 80 22.14 0.11 4.47
C LYS A 80 21.04 0.61 5.43
N ASN A 81 20.00 1.30 4.95
CA ASN A 81 18.99 1.96 5.78
C ASN A 81 19.59 2.81 6.91
N ARG A 82 20.56 3.68 6.57
CA ARG A 82 21.32 4.52 7.51
C ARG A 82 21.00 6.00 7.37
N TYR A 83 19.81 6.35 6.89
CA TYR A 83 19.42 7.76 6.89
C TYR A 83 19.33 8.30 8.32
N SER A 84 19.61 9.59 8.49
CA SER A 84 19.23 10.32 9.69
C SER A 84 17.85 10.92 9.48
N ILE A 85 17.06 11.07 10.55
CA ILE A 85 15.80 11.84 10.52
C ILE A 85 16.04 13.26 9.99
N LYS A 86 17.23 13.83 10.21
CA LYS A 86 17.62 15.14 9.68
C LYS A 86 17.55 15.23 8.15
N HIS A 87 17.77 14.12 7.43
CA HIS A 87 17.63 14.07 5.97
C HIS A 87 16.18 14.28 5.50
N PHE A 88 15.20 14.11 6.39
CA PHE A 88 13.78 14.30 6.11
C PHE A 88 13.25 15.63 6.66
N LYS A 89 14.07 16.53 7.21
CA LYS A 89 13.58 17.79 7.82
C LYS A 89 12.77 18.67 6.87
N ASN A 90 13.17 18.71 5.61
CA ASN A 90 12.47 19.50 4.58
C ASN A 90 11.39 18.67 3.87
N PHE A 91 10.92 17.59 4.49
CA PHE A 91 9.90 16.73 3.93
C PHE A 91 8.51 17.35 4.12
N GLU A 92 8.03 18.05 3.09
CA GLU A 92 6.79 18.85 3.11
C GLU A 92 5.49 18.03 3.10
N PHE A 93 5.55 16.69 3.21
CA PHE A 93 4.37 15.85 3.16
C PHE A 93 3.47 16.02 4.38
N PHE A 94 4.07 15.99 5.57
CA PHE A 94 3.32 16.14 6.80
C PHE A 94 2.82 17.58 6.87
N ARG A 95 1.52 17.79 6.75
CA ARG A 95 0.84 19.06 6.98
C ARG A 95 0.48 19.18 8.47
N HIS A 96 0.13 18.07 9.10
CA HIS A 96 -0.27 18.01 10.49
C HIS A 96 0.92 18.33 11.42
N PRO A 97 0.76 19.25 12.39
CA PRO A 97 1.86 19.72 13.25
C PRO A 97 2.62 18.62 13.99
N ASP A 98 1.90 17.60 14.48
CA ASP A 98 2.51 16.49 15.23
C ASP A 98 3.53 15.71 14.41
N TYR A 99 3.19 15.36 13.16
CA TYR A 99 4.11 14.63 12.29
C TYR A 99 5.28 15.53 11.83
N LYS A 100 5.05 16.84 11.61
CA LYS A 100 6.15 17.81 11.39
C LYS A 100 7.09 17.89 12.59
N LYS A 101 6.55 17.85 13.82
CA LYS A 101 7.33 17.92 15.06
C LYS A 101 8.30 16.74 15.16
N VAL A 102 7.90 15.55 14.73
CA VAL A 102 8.80 14.37 14.67
C VAL A 102 10.03 14.61 13.78
N LEU A 103 9.86 15.27 12.64
CA LEU A 103 10.97 15.53 11.72
C LEU A 103 11.89 16.66 12.22
N ASN A 104 11.32 17.67 12.88
CA ASN A 104 12.06 18.82 13.39
C ASN A 104 12.82 18.50 14.69
N ASN A 105 12.14 17.86 15.64
CA ASN A 105 12.60 17.55 17.00
C ASN A 105 12.33 16.07 17.30
N PHE A 106 13.14 15.20 16.70
CA PHE A 106 12.92 13.76 16.75
C PHE A 106 12.94 13.18 18.18
N SER A 107 11.82 12.56 18.55
CA SER A 107 11.72 11.61 19.65
C SER A 107 11.17 10.31 19.10
N PHE A 108 11.89 9.21 19.32
CA PHE A 108 11.45 7.88 18.88
C PHE A 108 10.14 7.49 19.55
N ASP A 109 10.00 7.73 20.85
CA ASP A 109 8.81 7.30 21.60
C ASP A 109 7.57 8.09 21.16
N TYR A 110 7.72 9.40 20.91
CA TYR A 110 6.64 10.21 20.36
C TYR A 110 6.25 9.79 18.93
N ALA A 111 7.22 9.40 18.10
CA ALA A 111 6.92 8.87 16.77
C ALA A 111 6.13 7.56 16.83
N ILE A 112 6.46 6.67 17.78
CA ILE A 112 5.71 5.42 18.01
C ILE A 112 4.32 5.69 18.58
N GLU A 113 4.17 6.66 19.47
CA GLU A 113 2.87 7.10 19.98
C GLU A 113 1.97 7.56 18.83
N LEU A 114 2.47 8.41 17.92
CA LEU A 114 1.72 8.85 16.74
C LEU A 114 1.39 7.71 15.77
N ILE A 115 2.29 6.73 15.61
CA ILE A 115 2.02 5.55 14.77
C ILE A 115 0.92 4.69 15.39
N THR A 116 0.95 4.46 16.69
CA THR A 116 0.01 3.55 17.36
C THR A 116 -1.33 4.22 17.67
N ASN A 117 -1.33 5.55 17.83
CA ASN A 117 -2.48 6.41 18.13
C ASN A 117 -2.45 7.68 17.25
N PRO A 118 -2.71 7.54 15.93
CA PRO A 118 -2.74 8.69 15.02
C PRO A 118 -3.74 9.75 15.50
N THR A 119 -3.31 11.02 15.46
CA THR A 119 -4.10 12.19 15.87
C THR A 119 -5.14 12.61 14.83
N THR A 120 -4.93 12.22 13.58
CA THR A 120 -5.93 12.33 12.51
C THR A 120 -6.98 11.24 12.70
N GLN A 121 -8.22 11.63 13.00
CA GLN A 121 -9.34 10.71 12.95
C GLN A 121 -9.46 10.16 11.51
N PRO A 122 -9.70 8.85 11.34
CA PRO A 122 -10.00 8.33 10.03
C PRO A 122 -11.22 9.08 9.49
N GLU A 123 -11.20 9.45 8.20
CA GLU A 123 -12.42 9.97 7.57
C GLU A 123 -13.54 8.97 7.88
N PRO A 124 -14.59 9.39 8.61
CA PRO A 124 -15.70 8.51 8.85
C PRO A 124 -16.19 8.00 7.50
N TYR A 125 -16.59 6.73 7.44
CA TYR A 125 -17.32 6.17 6.31
C TYR A 125 -18.68 6.88 6.19
N TYR A 126 -18.71 8.19 5.90
CA TYR A 126 -19.93 8.92 5.61
C TYR A 126 -20.32 8.64 4.16
N TYR A 127 -20.86 7.45 3.96
CA TYR A 127 -21.68 7.13 2.80
C TYR A 127 -23.14 7.31 3.18
N SER A 128 -23.59 8.56 3.25
CA SER A 128 -25.02 8.86 3.17
C SER A 128 -25.39 8.95 1.69
N SER A 129 -25.94 7.84 1.16
CA SER A 129 -26.99 7.82 0.14
C SER A 129 -27.18 9.12 -0.69
N GLY A 130 -26.21 9.48 -1.53
CA GLY A 130 -26.41 10.49 -2.58
C GLY A 130 -26.24 11.98 -2.23
N LYS A 131 -25.67 12.37 -1.08
CA LYS A 131 -25.21 13.77 -0.89
C LYS A 131 -23.80 13.83 -0.29
N ILE A 132 -22.88 14.39 -1.07
CA ILE A 132 -21.56 14.82 -0.59
C ILE A 132 -21.80 15.87 0.48
N ILE A 133 -21.64 15.50 1.76
CA ILE A 133 -21.61 16.48 2.83
C ILE A 133 -20.22 17.13 2.83
N ASN A 134 -20.16 18.28 2.19
CA ASN A 134 -19.16 19.32 2.44
C ASN A 134 -19.39 19.90 3.85
N GLU A 135 -19.13 19.15 4.92
CA GLU A 135 -19.13 19.67 6.30
C GLU A 135 -17.91 19.23 7.12
N CYS A 136 -16.81 18.83 6.48
CA CYS A 136 -15.54 19.22 7.08
C CYS A 136 -15.34 20.68 6.70
N SER A 137 -15.20 21.54 7.71
CA SER A 137 -14.80 22.93 7.52
C SER A 137 -13.57 22.96 6.61
N LYS A 138 -13.42 24.01 5.78
CA LYS A 138 -12.24 24.16 4.90
C LYS A 138 -10.92 24.03 5.68
N GLU A 139 -10.93 24.36 6.96
CA GLU A 139 -9.79 24.27 7.89
C GLU A 139 -9.47 22.82 8.30
N GLU A 140 -10.46 21.94 8.48
CA GLU A 140 -10.24 20.51 8.77
C GLU A 140 -9.69 19.75 7.56
N LYS A 141 -10.12 20.08 6.34
CA LYS A 141 -9.60 19.45 5.11
C LYS A 141 -8.13 19.80 4.83
N LEU A 142 -7.61 20.90 5.39
CA LEU A 142 -6.25 21.37 5.15
C LEU A 142 -5.17 20.59 5.95
N ASN A 143 -5.56 19.88 7.00
CA ASN A 143 -4.63 19.21 7.93
C ASN A 143 -4.68 17.66 7.91
N ILE A 144 -5.36 17.06 6.93
CA ILE A 144 -5.42 15.60 6.81
C ILE A 144 -4.18 15.09 6.07
N ASP A 145 -3.28 14.45 6.80
CA ASP A 145 -2.16 13.70 6.22
C ASP A 145 -2.59 12.26 5.91
N ILE A 146 -3.25 12.08 4.77
CA ILE A 146 -3.56 10.73 4.28
C ILE A 146 -2.24 9.95 4.19
N ASN A 147 -2.16 8.75 4.78
CA ASN A 147 -0.96 7.90 4.80
C ASN A 147 0.19 8.35 5.72
N ALA A 148 -0.02 9.34 6.60
CA ALA A 148 1.03 9.85 7.49
C ALA A 148 1.76 8.74 8.26
N VAL A 149 0.99 7.78 8.79
CA VAL A 149 1.52 6.67 9.58
C VAL A 149 2.43 5.76 8.74
N ALA A 150 1.97 5.33 7.56
CA ALA A 150 2.77 4.47 6.67
C ALA A 150 4.09 5.16 6.27
N ILE A 151 4.03 6.47 6.05
CA ILE A 151 5.17 7.31 5.71
C ILE A 151 6.13 7.42 6.87
N LEU A 152 5.62 7.68 8.08
CA LEU A 152 6.44 7.78 9.27
C LEU A 152 7.13 6.44 9.58
N ILE A 153 6.42 5.31 9.48
CA ILE A 153 7.00 3.96 9.59
C ILE A 153 8.13 3.79 8.57
N SER A 154 7.91 4.23 7.32
CA SER A 154 8.91 4.14 6.26
C SER A 154 10.17 4.94 6.56
N ILE A 155 10.01 6.17 7.03
CA ILE A 155 11.12 7.04 7.45
C ILE A 155 11.90 6.38 8.59
N LEU A 156 11.22 5.85 9.62
CA LEU A 156 11.87 5.19 10.76
C LEU A 156 12.67 3.96 10.32
N ILE A 157 12.11 3.11 9.46
CA ILE A 157 12.81 1.93 8.91
C ILE A 157 14.04 2.36 8.11
N LYS A 158 13.91 3.38 7.25
CA LYS A 158 15.02 3.95 6.48
C LYS A 158 16.09 4.61 7.33
N CYS A 159 15.75 5.01 8.55
CA CYS A 159 16.69 5.52 9.55
C CYS A 159 17.29 4.44 10.47
N GLY A 160 17.03 3.15 10.19
CA GLY A 160 17.62 2.05 10.94
C GLY A 160 16.92 1.70 12.24
N TYR A 161 15.72 2.23 12.49
CA TYR A 161 14.98 1.97 13.74
C TYR A 161 14.23 0.64 13.78
N SER A 162 14.31 -0.22 12.74
CA SER A 162 13.54 -1.47 12.66
C SER A 162 13.65 -2.34 13.91
N ASN A 163 14.87 -2.59 14.41
CA ASN A 163 15.07 -3.43 15.60
C ASN A 163 14.48 -2.81 16.87
N LYS A 164 14.55 -1.48 16.98
CA LYS A 164 13.97 -0.74 18.12
C LYS A 164 12.44 -0.74 18.07
N ILE A 165 11.84 -0.72 16.88
CA ILE A 165 10.40 -0.90 16.71
C ILE A 165 10.04 -2.33 17.13
N LEU A 166 10.69 -3.34 16.54
CA LEU A 166 10.45 -4.76 16.82
C LEU A 166 10.53 -5.10 18.32
N SER A 167 11.49 -4.52 19.05
CA SER A 167 11.65 -4.76 20.49
C SER A 167 10.52 -4.17 21.34
N LYS A 168 9.82 -3.14 20.86
CA LYS A 168 8.70 -2.50 21.57
C LYS A 168 7.32 -3.01 21.16
N MET A 169 7.22 -3.84 20.12
CA MET A 169 5.91 -4.22 19.56
C MET A 169 4.98 -4.91 20.55
N GLU A 170 5.52 -5.61 21.55
CA GLU A 170 4.72 -6.24 22.61
C GLU A 170 3.98 -5.24 23.49
N GLU A 171 4.48 -4.00 23.57
CA GLU A 171 3.87 -2.89 24.32
C GLU A 171 2.80 -2.16 23.50
N PHE A 172 2.70 -2.42 22.20
CA PHE A 172 1.81 -1.67 21.32
C PHE A 172 0.34 -2.12 21.50
N PRO A 173 -0.64 -1.20 21.37
CA PRO A 173 -2.04 -1.57 21.30
C PRO A 173 -2.25 -2.59 20.18
N LYS A 174 -2.95 -3.71 20.46
CA LYS A 174 -3.21 -4.76 19.46
C LYS A 174 -3.81 -4.20 18.17
N THR A 175 -4.65 -3.16 18.25
CA THR A 175 -5.30 -2.50 17.11
C THR A 175 -4.33 -1.82 16.14
N SER A 176 -3.09 -1.56 16.57
CA SER A 176 -2.03 -1.00 15.73
C SER A 176 -1.19 -2.08 15.04
N LEU A 177 -1.07 -3.28 15.62
CA LEU A 177 -0.19 -4.33 15.12
C LEU A 177 -0.41 -4.70 13.64
N PRO A 178 -1.65 -4.77 13.11
CA PRO A 178 -1.85 -5.09 11.70
C PRO A 178 -1.16 -4.10 10.74
N VAL A 179 -0.94 -2.83 11.12
CA VAL A 179 -0.23 -1.86 10.24
C VAL A 179 1.21 -2.30 9.97
N PHE A 180 1.86 -2.92 10.96
CA PHE A 180 3.22 -3.45 10.84
C PHE A 180 3.24 -4.81 10.14
N ALA A 181 2.22 -5.62 10.38
CA ALA A 181 2.06 -6.92 9.73
C ALA A 181 1.86 -6.79 8.22
N LEU A 182 1.27 -5.69 7.76
CA LEU A 182 1.07 -5.40 6.35
C LEU A 182 2.32 -4.84 5.65
N LEU A 183 3.44 -4.65 6.35
CA LEU A 183 4.71 -4.28 5.73
C LEU A 183 5.27 -5.48 4.96
N ASP A 184 5.97 -5.25 3.84
CA ASP A 184 6.72 -6.28 3.10
C ASP A 184 8.05 -6.61 3.80
N ASP A 185 7.99 -6.90 5.11
CA ASP A 185 9.14 -7.26 5.93
C ASP A 185 8.76 -8.42 6.86
N ARG A 186 9.34 -9.59 6.59
CA ARG A 186 9.05 -10.84 7.32
C ARG A 186 9.32 -10.73 8.82
N ARG A 187 10.23 -9.86 9.26
CA ARG A 187 10.52 -9.69 10.69
C ARG A 187 9.32 -9.11 11.42
N PHE A 188 8.69 -8.09 10.84
CA PHE A 188 7.47 -7.50 11.39
C PHE A 188 6.29 -8.47 11.29
N GLN A 189 6.15 -9.16 10.16
CA GLN A 189 5.10 -10.16 9.97
C GLN A 189 5.16 -11.29 11.00
N ASN A 190 6.34 -11.87 11.20
CA ASN A 190 6.56 -12.92 12.20
C ASN A 190 6.33 -12.37 13.61
N LYS A 191 6.87 -11.20 13.95
CA LYS A 191 6.69 -10.61 15.28
C LYS A 191 5.21 -10.35 15.60
N VAL A 192 4.43 -9.85 14.64
CA VAL A 192 2.98 -9.68 14.82
C VAL A 192 2.27 -11.02 14.92
N ALA A 193 2.64 -11.98 14.08
CA ALA A 193 2.09 -13.33 14.14
C ALA A 193 2.33 -13.97 15.51
N ASP A 194 3.52 -13.83 16.08
CA ASP A 194 3.85 -14.33 17.41
C ASP A 194 3.00 -13.64 18.50
N ILE A 195 2.93 -12.30 18.49
CA ILE A 195 2.16 -11.52 19.48
C ILE A 195 0.65 -11.84 19.42
N LEU A 196 0.13 -12.05 18.22
CA LEU A 196 -1.29 -12.34 17.99
C LEU A 196 -1.62 -13.84 17.97
N ALA A 197 -0.63 -14.71 18.18
CA ALA A 197 -0.76 -16.17 18.08
C ALA A 197 -1.35 -16.65 16.73
N LEU A 198 -0.87 -16.06 15.62
CA LEU A 198 -1.30 -16.33 14.25
C LEU A 198 -0.19 -17.01 13.42
N SER A 199 0.19 -18.24 13.79
CA SER A 199 1.34 -18.95 13.18
C SER A 199 1.35 -18.97 11.65
N ASP A 200 0.17 -19.10 11.04
CA ASP A 200 0.04 -19.24 9.58
C ASP A 200 -0.01 -17.87 8.85
N PHE A 201 -0.13 -16.77 9.59
CA PHE A 201 -0.43 -15.46 9.02
C PHE A 201 0.63 -14.96 8.00
N PRO A 202 1.95 -15.09 8.24
CA PRO A 202 2.94 -14.70 7.23
C PRO A 202 2.78 -15.46 5.92
N LEU A 203 2.47 -16.76 5.97
CA LEU A 203 2.24 -17.60 4.79
C LEU A 203 0.95 -17.18 4.04
N VAL A 204 -0.08 -16.80 4.79
CA VAL A 204 -1.34 -16.31 4.22
C VAL A 204 -1.14 -14.93 3.56
N LEU A 205 -0.29 -14.06 4.12
CA LEU A 205 0.09 -12.80 3.46
C LEU A 205 0.84 -13.04 2.14
N GLU A 206 1.75 -14.02 2.07
CA GLU A 206 2.41 -14.41 0.82
C GLU A 206 1.41 -14.88 -0.24
N THR A 207 0.30 -15.49 0.17
CA THR A 207 -0.77 -15.89 -0.75
C THR A 207 -1.40 -14.68 -1.44
N LEU A 208 -1.61 -13.58 -0.71
CA LEU A 208 -2.13 -12.33 -1.28
C LEU A 208 -1.16 -11.66 -2.26
N LYS A 209 0.15 -11.90 -2.13
CA LYS A 209 1.20 -11.36 -3.02
C LYS A 209 1.28 -12.09 -4.37
N LYS A 210 0.75 -13.31 -4.50
CA LYS A 210 0.81 -14.11 -5.75
C LYS A 210 0.21 -13.37 -6.93
N ARG A 211 0.88 -13.34 -8.08
CA ARG A 211 0.36 -12.63 -9.28
C ARG A 211 -1.07 -13.05 -9.64
N LYS A 212 -1.36 -14.35 -9.61
CA LYS A 212 -2.69 -14.95 -9.80
C LYS A 212 -3.04 -15.81 -8.59
N LEU A 213 -4.25 -15.66 -8.06
CA LEU A 213 -4.78 -16.50 -6.99
C LEU A 213 -5.61 -17.64 -7.60
N SER A 214 -5.35 -18.86 -7.16
CA SER A 214 -6.10 -20.07 -7.49
C SER A 214 -7.29 -20.26 -6.53
N LEU A 215 -8.19 -21.19 -6.86
CA LEU A 215 -9.28 -21.57 -5.95
C LEU A 215 -8.75 -22.07 -4.59
N ASN A 216 -7.62 -22.78 -4.59
CA ASN A 216 -6.99 -23.24 -3.35
C ASN A 216 -6.49 -22.07 -2.48
N ASP A 217 -5.97 -21.02 -3.11
CA ASP A 217 -5.56 -19.80 -2.41
C ASP A 217 -6.75 -19.12 -1.71
N PHE A 218 -7.90 -19.05 -2.38
CA PHE A 218 -9.14 -18.55 -1.76
C PHE A 218 -9.61 -19.44 -0.61
N ASN A 219 -9.50 -20.76 -0.73
CA ASN A 219 -9.83 -21.67 0.37
C ASN A 219 -8.88 -21.51 1.57
N THR A 220 -7.59 -21.28 1.33
CA THR A 220 -6.62 -20.94 2.38
C THR A 220 -7.01 -19.64 3.08
N LEU A 221 -7.32 -18.58 2.32
CA LEU A 221 -7.73 -17.29 2.87
C LEU A 221 -9.02 -17.41 3.70
N LYS A 222 -10.04 -18.09 3.17
CA LYS A 222 -11.30 -18.34 3.89
C LYS A 222 -11.07 -19.14 5.16
N SER A 223 -10.33 -20.24 5.09
CA SER A 223 -10.02 -21.09 6.25
C SER A 223 -9.29 -20.32 7.34
N PHE A 224 -8.30 -19.49 6.96
CA PHE A 224 -7.62 -18.61 7.90
C PHE A 224 -8.59 -17.61 8.55
N SER A 225 -9.43 -16.94 7.76
CA SER A 225 -10.40 -15.96 8.28
C SER A 225 -11.44 -16.58 9.22
N SER A 226 -11.94 -17.78 8.89
CA SER A 226 -12.88 -18.51 9.74
C SER A 226 -12.26 -18.91 11.08
N LYS A 227 -10.99 -19.33 11.09
CA LYS A 227 -10.28 -19.74 12.31
C LYS A 227 -9.87 -18.58 13.21
N ASN A 228 -9.73 -17.38 12.63
CA ASN A 228 -9.12 -16.23 13.30
C ASN A 228 -10.05 -15.00 13.30
N GLU A 229 -11.34 -15.17 13.64
CA GLU A 229 -12.33 -14.08 13.56
C GLU A 229 -11.92 -12.82 14.35
N SER A 230 -11.36 -12.98 15.56
CA SER A 230 -10.88 -11.85 16.35
C SER A 230 -9.77 -11.04 15.67
N PHE A 231 -8.93 -11.69 14.86
CA PHE A 231 -7.95 -10.99 14.03
C PHE A 231 -8.61 -10.27 12.85
N ILE A 232 -9.67 -10.85 12.24
CA ILE A 232 -10.42 -10.19 11.17
C ILE A 232 -11.08 -8.90 11.66
N GLU A 233 -11.67 -8.93 12.85
CA GLU A 233 -12.20 -7.73 13.51
C GLU A 233 -11.07 -6.71 13.79
N LEU A 234 -9.93 -7.17 14.32
CA LEU A 234 -8.78 -6.32 14.57
C LEU A 234 -8.24 -5.65 13.29
N LEU A 235 -8.15 -6.42 12.20
CA LEU A 235 -7.74 -5.95 10.89
C LEU A 235 -8.73 -4.90 10.37
N SER A 236 -10.03 -5.11 10.52
CA SER A 236 -11.06 -4.10 10.17
C SER A 236 -10.84 -2.78 10.89
N LEU A 237 -10.66 -2.83 12.22
CA LEU A 237 -10.39 -1.64 13.03
C LEU A 237 -9.12 -0.93 12.57
N CYS A 238 -8.07 -1.68 12.25
CA CYS A 238 -6.83 -1.14 11.70
C CYS A 238 -7.06 -0.49 10.32
N LEU A 239 -7.76 -1.16 9.40
CA LEU A 239 -8.06 -0.62 8.07
C LEU A 239 -8.86 0.68 8.14
N LYS A 240 -9.78 0.79 9.12
CA LYS A 240 -10.51 2.02 9.43
C LYS A 240 -9.55 3.07 10.01
N LYS A 241 -8.90 2.78 11.14
CA LYS A 241 -8.04 3.71 11.90
C LYS A 241 -6.97 4.37 11.04
N TYR A 242 -6.34 3.59 10.16
CA TYR A 242 -5.24 4.06 9.30
C TYR A 242 -5.68 4.34 7.85
N GLN A 243 -6.99 4.34 7.57
CA GLN A 243 -7.57 4.56 6.25
C GLN A 243 -6.98 3.65 5.14
N LEU A 244 -6.51 2.45 5.50
CA LEU A 244 -5.77 1.59 4.58
C LEU A 244 -6.64 1.05 3.43
N HIS A 245 -7.95 1.11 3.56
CA HIS A 245 -8.92 0.70 2.55
C HIS A 245 -9.13 1.75 1.44
N LEU A 246 -8.79 3.02 1.68
CA LEU A 246 -8.81 4.10 0.67
C LEU A 246 -7.57 4.07 -0.23
N LEU A 247 -6.68 3.11 0.00
CA LEU A 247 -5.40 3.00 -0.66
C LEU A 247 -5.53 2.33 -2.03
N ASP A 248 -6.15 3.04 -2.97
CA ASP A 248 -5.89 2.84 -4.40
C ASP A 248 -4.41 3.14 -4.77
N GLY A 249 -3.64 3.73 -3.83
CA GLY A 249 -2.46 4.53 -4.16
C GLY A 249 -1.14 4.27 -3.42
N LEU A 250 -1.01 3.33 -2.47
CA LEU A 250 0.32 3.07 -1.88
C LEU A 250 1.30 2.40 -2.86
N THR A 251 0.81 1.84 -3.96
CA THR A 251 1.65 1.14 -4.96
C THR A 251 1.95 1.96 -6.20
N SER A 252 1.35 3.13 -6.40
CA SER A 252 1.44 3.85 -7.69
C SER A 252 1.94 5.27 -7.62
N ARG A 253 1.88 5.98 -6.47
CA ARG A 253 2.12 7.43 -6.43
C ARG A 253 3.09 7.98 -5.38
N GLY A 254 3.81 7.10 -4.68
CA GLY A 254 4.61 7.49 -3.52
C GLY A 254 6.03 6.95 -3.54
N CYS A 255 6.95 7.80 -3.14
CA CYS A 255 8.35 7.56 -2.81
C CYS A 255 8.55 6.65 -1.56
N TYR A 256 7.74 5.61 -1.40
CA TYR A 256 7.75 4.66 -0.27
C TYR A 256 7.83 3.20 -0.76
N MET A 257 8.36 3.02 -1.97
CA MET A 257 8.32 1.81 -2.81
C MET A 257 8.91 0.54 -2.17
N ASP A 258 9.65 0.65 -1.07
CA ASP A 258 10.26 -0.51 -0.39
C ASP A 258 9.36 -1.08 0.71
N ILE A 259 8.34 -0.34 1.15
CA ILE A 259 7.27 -0.85 2.01
C ILE A 259 6.04 -0.92 1.12
N LYS A 260 6.02 -1.95 0.26
CA LYS A 260 4.84 -2.27 -0.50
C LYS A 260 3.85 -2.87 0.48
N PRO A 261 2.76 -2.20 0.88
CA PRO A 261 1.66 -2.97 1.43
C PRO A 261 1.32 -4.05 0.38
N PRO A 262 0.97 -5.28 0.80
CA PRO A 262 0.44 -6.25 -0.16
C PRO A 262 -0.70 -5.57 -0.91
N LEU A 263 -0.62 -5.55 -2.25
CA LEU A 263 -1.56 -4.94 -3.20
C LEU A 263 -2.97 -4.77 -2.58
N ASN A 264 -3.26 -3.54 -2.15
CA ASN A 264 -4.17 -3.26 -1.03
C ASN A 264 -5.63 -3.70 -1.26
N CYS A 265 -6.05 -3.76 -2.52
CA CYS A 265 -7.37 -4.25 -2.91
C CYS A 265 -7.61 -5.74 -2.62
N ARG A 266 -6.57 -6.54 -2.34
CA ARG A 266 -6.71 -7.99 -2.06
C ARG A 266 -6.92 -8.32 -0.58
N LEU A 267 -6.69 -7.37 0.33
CA LEU A 267 -7.02 -7.55 1.74
C LEU A 267 -8.51 -7.82 1.96
N ILE A 268 -9.35 -7.37 1.03
CA ILE A 268 -10.79 -7.68 0.99
C ILE A 268 -11.08 -9.19 1.04
N TYR A 269 -10.15 -10.03 0.57
CA TYR A 269 -10.36 -11.48 0.57
C TYR A 269 -10.32 -12.10 1.96
N PHE A 270 -9.73 -11.42 2.96
CA PHE A 270 -9.86 -11.84 4.36
C PHE A 270 -11.29 -11.70 4.89
N PHE A 271 -12.12 -10.88 4.24
CA PHE A 271 -13.49 -10.58 4.68
C PHE A 271 -14.55 -11.36 3.91
N ILE A 272 -14.18 -12.32 3.04
CA ILE A 272 -15.13 -13.15 2.29
C ILE A 272 -16.08 -13.90 3.24
N VAL A 273 -15.55 -14.46 4.33
CA VAL A 273 -16.36 -15.22 5.30
C VAL A 273 -17.21 -14.29 6.15
N ASN A 274 -16.66 -13.13 6.56
CA ASN A 274 -17.31 -12.19 7.48
C ASN A 274 -17.35 -10.77 6.88
N PRO A 275 -18.17 -10.54 5.83
CA PRO A 275 -18.22 -9.23 5.15
C PRO A 275 -18.69 -8.09 6.05
N LYS A 276 -19.41 -8.40 7.15
CA LYS A 276 -19.82 -7.44 8.19
C LYS A 276 -18.65 -6.60 8.74
N TYR A 277 -17.44 -7.15 8.79
CA TYR A 277 -16.25 -6.43 9.26
C TYR A 277 -15.64 -5.54 8.18
N PHE A 278 -16.15 -5.53 6.96
CA PHE A 278 -15.69 -4.64 5.90
C PHE A 278 -16.91 -3.98 5.22
N PRO A 279 -17.42 -2.85 5.76
CA PRO A 279 -18.71 -2.29 5.38
C PRO A 279 -18.90 -2.06 3.88
N LEU A 280 -17.85 -1.66 3.16
CA LEU A 280 -17.91 -1.47 1.70
C LEU A 280 -18.17 -2.79 0.95
N LEU A 281 -17.62 -3.92 1.42
CA LEU A 281 -17.90 -5.23 0.83
C LEU A 281 -19.33 -5.66 1.16
N GLN A 282 -19.78 -5.47 2.42
CA GLN A 282 -21.14 -5.78 2.82
C GLN A 282 -22.17 -4.99 1.99
N GLN A 283 -21.93 -3.68 1.82
CA GLN A 283 -22.76 -2.83 0.98
C GLN A 283 -22.75 -3.32 -0.46
N TYR A 284 -21.57 -3.62 -1.01
CA TYR A 284 -21.47 -4.11 -2.38
C TYR A 284 -22.22 -5.44 -2.59
N ILE A 285 -22.21 -6.33 -1.61
CA ILE A 285 -22.99 -7.57 -1.61
C ILE A 285 -24.50 -7.28 -1.65
N ASN A 286 -24.96 -6.27 -0.90
CA ASN A 286 -26.38 -5.94 -0.80
C ASN A 286 -26.89 -5.18 -2.03
N ASP A 287 -26.14 -4.15 -2.45
CA ASP A 287 -26.61 -3.14 -3.39
C ASP A 287 -26.04 -3.34 -4.81
N LYS A 288 -25.00 -4.17 -4.95
CA LYS A 288 -24.23 -4.38 -6.20
C LYS A 288 -23.57 -3.12 -6.76
N GLU A 289 -23.55 -2.04 -5.99
CA GLU A 289 -22.97 -0.76 -6.35
C GLU A 289 -21.81 -0.42 -5.41
N LEU A 290 -20.74 0.13 -5.99
CA LEU A 290 -19.68 0.77 -5.23
C LEU A 290 -19.82 2.28 -5.36
N PRO A 291 -19.42 3.03 -4.34
CA PRO A 291 -19.34 4.48 -4.46
C PRO A 291 -18.44 4.96 -5.59
N SER A 292 -18.73 6.17 -6.08
CA SER A 292 -17.87 6.87 -7.03
C SER A 292 -16.46 7.04 -6.44
N GLY A 293 -15.43 6.70 -7.22
CA GLY A 293 -14.03 6.71 -6.80
C GLY A 293 -13.39 5.33 -6.57
N PHE A 294 -14.19 4.26 -6.42
CA PHE A 294 -13.69 2.89 -6.20
C PHE A 294 -13.67 2.02 -7.47
N THR A 295 -13.81 2.64 -8.64
CA THR A 295 -13.90 1.94 -9.93
C THR A 295 -12.73 1.00 -10.18
N TYR A 296 -11.52 1.36 -9.71
CA TYR A 296 -10.30 0.56 -9.85
C TYR A 296 -10.30 -0.73 -9.00
N MET A 297 -11.01 -0.73 -7.87
CA MET A 297 -11.08 -1.88 -6.97
C MET A 297 -12.26 -2.81 -7.27
N LYS A 298 -13.22 -2.40 -8.10
CA LYS A 298 -14.50 -3.09 -8.34
C LYS A 298 -14.35 -4.58 -8.64
N CYS A 299 -13.33 -4.98 -9.40
CA CYS A 299 -13.12 -6.40 -9.72
C CYS A 299 -12.73 -7.27 -8.50
N TYR A 300 -12.06 -6.70 -7.50
CA TYR A 300 -11.70 -7.39 -6.25
C TYR A 300 -12.92 -7.55 -5.35
N TYR A 301 -13.75 -6.50 -5.23
CA TYR A 301 -15.03 -6.55 -4.51
C TYR A 301 -15.97 -7.57 -5.14
N TYR A 302 -16.08 -7.57 -6.47
CA TYR A 302 -16.84 -8.58 -7.20
C TYR A 302 -16.38 -10.00 -6.90
N ARG A 303 -15.08 -10.27 -7.02
CA ARG A 303 -14.57 -11.61 -6.73
C ARG A 303 -14.83 -12.00 -5.27
N ALA A 304 -14.60 -11.11 -4.32
CA ALA A 304 -14.86 -11.38 -2.91
C ALA A 304 -16.35 -11.67 -2.66
N ALA A 305 -17.24 -10.87 -3.23
CA ALA A 305 -18.68 -11.05 -3.14
C ALA A 305 -19.13 -12.36 -3.78
N MET A 306 -18.66 -12.72 -4.97
CA MET A 306 -18.98 -14.02 -5.59
C MET A 306 -18.61 -15.20 -4.69
N PHE A 307 -17.42 -15.17 -4.09
CA PHE A 307 -16.98 -16.22 -3.16
C PHE A 307 -17.82 -16.25 -1.88
N HIS A 308 -18.29 -15.09 -1.41
CA HIS A 308 -19.21 -15.04 -0.28
C HIS A 308 -20.59 -15.63 -0.66
N ILE A 309 -21.14 -15.19 -1.80
CA ILE A 309 -22.46 -15.60 -2.30
C ILE A 309 -22.49 -17.10 -2.62
N ILE A 310 -21.48 -17.66 -3.28
CA ILE A 310 -21.49 -19.09 -3.59
C ILE A 310 -21.49 -19.98 -2.34
N ASP A 311 -20.81 -19.53 -1.27
CA ASP A 311 -20.70 -20.31 -0.04
C ASP A 311 -21.97 -20.18 0.84
N ASN A 312 -22.67 -19.05 0.80
CA ASN A 312 -23.78 -18.75 1.73
C ASN A 312 -25.17 -18.65 1.05
N TYR A 313 -25.20 -18.27 -0.22
CA TYR A 313 -26.41 -18.01 -1.01
C TYR A 313 -26.26 -18.54 -2.45
N PRO A 314 -25.94 -19.82 -2.67
CA PRO A 314 -25.58 -20.37 -3.98
C PRO A 314 -26.64 -20.12 -5.06
N ASN A 315 -27.93 -20.12 -4.69
CA ASN A 315 -29.04 -19.83 -5.61
C ASN A 315 -29.02 -18.40 -6.18
N GLN A 316 -28.27 -17.48 -5.56
CA GLN A 316 -28.14 -16.09 -6.02
C GLN A 316 -26.93 -15.88 -6.93
N ILE A 317 -26.08 -16.88 -7.16
CA ILE A 317 -24.81 -16.70 -7.89
C ILE A 317 -25.00 -16.39 -9.38
N LEU A 318 -26.06 -16.91 -10.02
CA LEU A 318 -26.31 -16.72 -11.45
C LEU A 318 -26.50 -15.23 -11.80
N PRO A 319 -27.37 -14.48 -11.10
CA PRO A 319 -27.43 -13.02 -11.26
C PRO A 319 -26.09 -12.32 -11.09
N TRP A 320 -25.21 -12.79 -10.21
CA TRP A 320 -23.88 -12.20 -10.05
C TRP A 320 -22.97 -12.47 -11.25
N ILE A 321 -23.05 -13.65 -11.86
CA ILE A 321 -22.31 -14.00 -13.07
C ILE A 321 -22.81 -13.18 -14.27
N GLU A 322 -24.12 -13.02 -14.41
CA GLU A 322 -24.76 -12.35 -15.55
C GLU A 322 -24.64 -10.83 -15.53
N ASN A 323 -24.70 -10.20 -14.34
CA ASN A 323 -24.67 -8.74 -14.21
C ASN A 323 -23.27 -8.12 -14.39
N MET A 324 -22.20 -8.92 -14.50
CA MET A 324 -20.86 -8.38 -14.72
C MET A 324 -20.50 -8.36 -16.20
N GLN A 325 -20.59 -7.19 -16.81
CA GLN A 325 -20.08 -6.95 -18.15
C GLN A 325 -18.54 -6.93 -18.14
N ASP A 326 -17.93 -7.36 -19.24
CA ASP A 326 -16.46 -7.34 -19.48
C ASP A 326 -15.86 -5.92 -19.46
N GLU A 327 -16.67 -4.87 -19.26
CA GLU A 327 -16.26 -3.48 -19.11
C GLU A 327 -15.58 -3.20 -17.77
N VAL A 328 -14.51 -3.93 -17.46
CA VAL A 328 -13.42 -3.39 -16.65
C VAL A 328 -12.40 -2.81 -17.64
N ASN A 329 -12.79 -1.71 -18.30
CA ASN A 329 -11.90 -0.93 -19.16
C ASN A 329 -10.75 -0.38 -18.31
N TYR A 330 -9.58 -0.96 -18.49
CA TYR A 330 -8.42 -0.84 -17.60
C TYR A 330 -7.66 0.47 -17.85
N TYR A 331 -7.63 1.37 -16.88
CA TYR A 331 -6.69 2.50 -16.82
C TYR A 331 -5.58 2.18 -15.82
N TYR A 332 -4.57 1.35 -16.21
CA TYR A 332 -3.14 1.40 -15.79
C TYR A 332 -2.41 0.08 -16.11
N SER A 333 -1.76 0.00 -17.27
CA SER A 333 -0.61 -0.89 -17.58
C SER A 333 -0.53 -2.28 -16.91
N GLY A 334 -1.60 -3.08 -16.99
CA GLY A 334 -1.56 -4.44 -16.47
C GLY A 334 -2.90 -5.14 -16.29
N SER A 335 -3.82 -5.04 -17.26
CA SER A 335 -5.00 -5.93 -17.21
C SER A 335 -4.52 -7.38 -17.24
N PRO A 336 -4.86 -8.23 -16.26
CA PRO A 336 -4.82 -9.66 -16.49
C PRO A 336 -6.00 -9.92 -17.42
N LYS A 337 -5.75 -9.98 -18.73
CA LYS A 337 -6.69 -10.63 -19.66
C LYS A 337 -7.20 -11.89 -18.97
N GLY A 338 -8.52 -11.98 -18.80
CA GLY A 338 -9.16 -13.13 -18.16
C GLY A 338 -9.36 -13.06 -16.64
N PHE A 339 -9.16 -11.94 -15.92
CA PHE A 339 -9.44 -11.90 -14.47
C PHE A 339 -10.89 -12.29 -14.13
N ILE A 340 -11.89 -11.68 -14.80
CA ILE A 340 -13.31 -12.02 -14.59
C ILE A 340 -13.58 -13.46 -15.04
N SER A 341 -13.10 -13.85 -16.21
CA SER A 341 -13.21 -15.22 -16.72
C SER A 341 -12.62 -16.26 -15.75
N ASP A 342 -11.47 -15.99 -15.16
CA ASP A 342 -10.81 -16.83 -14.16
C ASP A 342 -11.65 -16.89 -12.87
N SER A 343 -12.25 -15.77 -12.43
CA SER A 343 -13.21 -15.75 -11.32
C SER A 343 -14.39 -16.69 -11.61
N ILE A 344 -15.03 -16.53 -12.78
CA ILE A 344 -16.19 -17.34 -13.17
C ILE A 344 -15.82 -18.82 -13.26
N LYS A 345 -14.66 -19.16 -13.83
CA LYS A 345 -14.16 -20.55 -13.87
C LYS A 345 -13.99 -21.12 -12.47
N MET A 346 -13.37 -20.37 -11.56
CA MET A 346 -13.19 -20.81 -10.16
C MET A 346 -14.54 -21.04 -9.46
N ILE A 347 -15.50 -20.14 -9.67
CA ILE A 347 -16.85 -20.24 -9.11
C ILE A 347 -17.60 -21.44 -9.68
N LYS A 348 -17.53 -21.69 -11.00
CA LYS A 348 -18.10 -22.89 -11.63
C LYS A 348 -17.50 -24.18 -11.06
N CYS A 349 -16.17 -24.23 -10.89
CA CYS A 349 -15.53 -25.37 -10.23
C CYS A 349 -16.01 -25.58 -8.80
N GLN A 350 -16.30 -24.51 -8.06
CA GLN A 350 -16.80 -24.58 -6.70
C GLN A 350 -18.28 -25.03 -6.64
N LEU A 351 -19.12 -24.60 -7.60
CA LEU A 351 -20.52 -25.08 -7.70
C LEU A 351 -20.57 -26.58 -7.94
N ILE A 352 -19.77 -27.07 -8.89
CA ILE A 352 -19.66 -28.50 -9.19
C ILE A 352 -19.24 -29.28 -7.94
N LYS A 353 -18.25 -28.79 -7.18
CA LYS A 353 -17.82 -29.43 -5.92
C LYS A 353 -18.91 -29.47 -4.85
N ASN A 354 -19.77 -28.46 -4.82
CA ASN A 354 -20.84 -28.34 -3.85
C ASN A 354 -22.14 -29.04 -4.30
N ASN A 355 -22.12 -29.78 -5.43
CA ASN A 355 -23.29 -30.43 -6.04
C ASN A 355 -24.45 -29.46 -6.36
N TYR A 356 -24.14 -28.20 -6.67
CA TYR A 356 -25.11 -27.27 -7.22
C TYR A 356 -25.08 -27.34 -8.76
N PRO A 357 -26.23 -27.48 -9.42
CA PRO A 357 -26.32 -27.62 -10.88
C PRO A 357 -25.83 -26.40 -11.65
#